data_AF-A0A6A5R193-F1
#
_entry.id   AF-A0A6A5R193-F1
#
_cell.length_a   1.000
_cell.length_b   1.000
_cell.length_c   1.000
_cell.angle_alpha   90.00
_cell.angle_beta   90.00
_cell.angle_gamma   90.00
#
_symmetry.space_group_name_H-M   'P 1'
#
loop_
_entity.id
_entity.type
_entity.pdbx_description
1 polymer ?
#
loop_
_entity_poly.entity_id
_entity_poly.type
_entity_poly.pdbx_seq_one_letter_code
_entity_poly.pdbx_strand_id
1 'polypeptide(L)'
;MYNALAVLFSIFSISISSSIATALYLLPQFRFTPHTQPNTDLVNKCTFTLWHKQVQTNSARINYIQLNELQDHSNNITIDIAALRPVTARNSYSLISERQAFAIEGLLDNTNLTIRGSDGSDEIRCEHDGVSFTSDDNKLRKDAWCASEAWNDVGTSPGSRLQCAFPCEKVDDEEYNIELR
;
A
#
# COMPACT_ATOMS: atom_id res chain seq x y z
N MET A 1 -30.99 2.15 62.27
CA MET A 1 -30.24 3.39 61.97
C MET A 1 -28.89 2.98 61.38
N TYR A 2 -28.66 3.33 60.10
CA TYR A 2 -27.40 3.68 59.41
C TYR A 2 -26.06 3.09 59.96
N ASN A 3 -25.10 2.53 59.20
CA ASN A 3 -24.68 2.72 57.81
C ASN A 3 -23.75 1.59 57.33
N ALA A 4 -23.78 1.34 56.03
CA ALA A 4 -22.86 0.50 55.27
C ALA A 4 -21.55 1.27 54.92
N LEU A 5 -20.47 0.53 54.67
CA LEU A 5 -19.37 0.99 53.81
C LEU A 5 -18.71 -0.23 53.15
N ALA A 6 -19.12 -0.49 51.91
CA ALA A 6 -18.43 -1.37 50.98
C ALA A 6 -17.31 -0.58 50.30
N VAL A 7 -16.10 -1.15 50.26
CA VAL A 7 -14.97 -0.62 49.49
C VAL A 7 -14.79 -1.49 48.26
N LEU A 8 -15.18 -0.96 47.10
CA LEU A 8 -14.95 -1.57 45.79
C LEU A 8 -13.57 -1.17 45.27
N PHE A 9 -12.66 -2.13 45.10
CA PHE A 9 -11.44 -1.94 44.33
C PHE A 9 -11.76 -2.11 42.84
N SER A 10 -11.91 -0.99 42.12
CA SER A 10 -11.95 -0.97 40.66
C SER A 10 -10.57 -1.24 40.09
N ILE A 11 -10.41 -2.41 39.45
CA ILE A 11 -9.26 -2.73 38.61
C ILE A 11 -9.45 -1.96 37.29
N PHE A 12 -8.70 -0.87 37.12
CA PHE A 12 -8.63 -0.15 35.85
C PHE A 12 -7.83 -0.99 34.85
N SER A 13 -8.53 -1.63 33.91
CA SER A 13 -7.91 -2.22 32.73
C SER A 13 -7.46 -1.09 31.81
N ILE A 14 -6.15 -0.79 31.82
CA ILE A 14 -5.54 0.13 30.86
C ILE A 14 -5.40 -0.62 29.53
N SER A 15 -6.40 -0.46 28.67
CA SER A 15 -6.35 -0.88 27.28
C SER A 15 -5.29 -0.04 26.55
N ILE A 16 -4.11 -0.63 26.29
CA ILE A 16 -3.09 -0.02 25.44
C ILE A 16 -3.59 -0.13 24.00
N SER A 17 -4.28 0.90 23.51
CA SER A 17 -4.62 1.03 22.10
C SER A 17 -3.33 1.31 21.32
N SER A 18 -2.77 0.28 20.71
CA SER A 18 -1.66 0.40 19.76
C SER A 18 -2.12 1.24 18.56
N SER A 19 -1.82 2.53 18.57
CA SER A 19 -2.13 3.45 17.47
C SER A 19 -1.26 3.11 16.27
N ILE A 20 -1.86 2.51 15.25
CA ILE A 20 -1.24 2.42 13.92
C ILE A 20 -1.28 3.85 13.35
N ALA A 21 -0.11 4.46 13.13
CA ALA A 21 -0.03 5.78 12.51
C ALA A 21 -0.29 5.64 11.01
N THR A 22 -1.55 5.73 10.61
CA THR A 22 -1.95 5.86 9.20
C THR A 22 -1.81 7.32 8.81
N ALA A 23 -1.00 7.63 7.80
CA ALA A 23 -0.93 8.98 7.25
C ALA A 23 -2.17 9.20 6.37
N LEU A 24 -3.10 10.02 6.84
CA LEU A 24 -4.32 10.40 6.10
C LEU A 24 -3.93 11.32 4.94
N TYR A 25 -4.08 10.85 3.71
CA TYR A 25 -3.92 11.66 2.51
C TYR A 25 -5.25 11.74 1.77
N LEU A 26 -5.52 12.90 1.17
CA LEU A 26 -6.73 13.20 0.38
C LEU A 26 -6.95 12.17 -0.75
N LEU A 27 -8.16 12.13 -1.30
CA LEU A 27 -8.57 11.21 -2.38
C LEU A 27 -7.57 11.18 -3.56
N PRO A 28 -7.31 9.99 -4.16
CA PRO A 28 -6.46 9.84 -5.33
C PRO A 28 -6.82 10.79 -6.47
N GLN A 29 -5.81 11.42 -7.08
CA GLN A 29 -6.01 12.17 -8.32
C GLN A 29 -5.91 11.22 -9.50
N PHE A 30 -7.04 10.99 -10.15
CA PHE A 30 -7.14 10.13 -11.32
C PHE A 30 -6.80 10.89 -12.59
N ARG A 31 -5.92 10.33 -13.42
CA ARG A 31 -5.62 10.83 -14.76
C ARG A 31 -5.98 9.76 -15.79
N PHE A 32 -6.81 10.15 -16.75
CA PHE A 32 -7.12 9.32 -17.90
C PHE A 32 -5.99 9.45 -18.92
N THR A 33 -5.34 8.33 -19.22
CA THR A 33 -4.30 8.26 -20.25
C THR A 33 -4.85 7.66 -21.55
N PRO A 34 -4.36 8.09 -22.73
CA PRO A 34 -4.82 7.57 -24.01
C PRO A 34 -4.71 6.05 -24.10
N HIS A 35 -5.70 5.43 -24.74
CA HIS A 35 -5.86 3.99 -24.83
C HIS A 35 -4.63 3.32 -25.47
N THR A 36 -3.88 2.58 -24.64
CA THR A 36 -2.90 1.62 -25.12
C THR A 36 -3.48 0.24 -24.85
N GLN A 37 -3.59 -0.60 -25.88
CA GLN A 37 -4.18 -1.91 -25.74
C GLN A 37 -3.44 -2.70 -24.64
N PRO A 38 -4.11 -3.09 -23.55
CA PRO A 38 -3.45 -3.74 -22.43
C PRO A 38 -2.85 -5.06 -22.92
N ASN A 39 -1.66 -5.38 -22.44
CA ASN A 39 -1.12 -6.74 -22.56
C ASN A 39 -2.17 -7.70 -21.97
N THR A 40 -2.52 -8.77 -22.67
CA THR A 40 -3.58 -9.72 -22.26
C THR A 40 -3.38 -10.25 -20.84
N ASP A 41 -2.14 -10.32 -20.37
CA ASP A 41 -1.77 -10.79 -19.04
C ASP A 41 -2.09 -9.79 -17.91
N LEU A 42 -2.37 -8.52 -18.25
CA LEU A 42 -2.66 -7.43 -17.31
C LEU A 42 -4.13 -7.02 -17.33
N VAL A 43 -4.97 -7.69 -18.12
CA VAL A 43 -6.42 -7.45 -18.13
C VAL A 43 -6.96 -7.68 -16.71
N ASN A 44 -7.77 -6.72 -16.23
CA ASN A 44 -8.37 -6.71 -14.87
C ASN A 44 -7.34 -6.67 -13.72
N LYS A 45 -6.19 -6.03 -13.95
CA LYS A 45 -5.18 -5.83 -12.91
C LYS A 45 -4.86 -4.36 -12.74
N CYS A 46 -4.51 -4.01 -11.51
CA CYS A 46 -3.69 -2.85 -11.25
C CYS A 46 -2.23 -3.24 -11.18
N THR A 47 -1.36 -2.36 -11.64
CA THR A 47 0.09 -2.53 -11.55
C THR A 47 0.75 -1.29 -10.98
N PHE A 48 1.85 -1.48 -10.28
CA PHE A 48 2.68 -0.37 -9.82
C PHE A 48 4.15 -0.75 -9.79
N THR A 49 5.00 0.27 -9.83
CA THR A 49 6.43 0.13 -9.60
C THR A 49 6.76 0.66 -8.23
N LEU A 50 7.34 -0.19 -7.39
CA LEU A 50 7.80 0.15 -6.06
C LEU A 50 9.32 0.26 -6.05
N TRP A 51 9.83 1.42 -5.65
CA TRP A 51 11.26 1.59 -5.41
C TRP A 51 11.55 1.30 -3.96
N HIS A 52 12.33 0.26 -3.69
CA HIS A 52 12.69 -0.15 -2.35
C HIS A 52 14.14 0.19 -2.08
N LYS A 53 14.39 0.85 -0.95
CA LYS A 53 15.72 1.19 -0.46
C LYS A 53 15.86 0.63 0.94
N GLN A 54 17.00 0.02 1.23
CA GLN A 54 17.31 -0.47 2.57
C GLN A 54 18.48 0.30 3.16
N VAL A 55 18.29 0.80 4.38
CA VAL A 55 19.38 1.37 5.18
C VAL A 55 19.74 0.36 6.25
N GLN A 56 20.93 -0.22 6.13
CA GLN A 56 21.44 -1.16 7.11
C GLN A 56 22.21 -0.41 8.20
N THR A 57 21.81 -0.63 9.44
CA THR A 57 22.54 -0.21 10.64
C THR A 57 23.10 -1.44 11.34
N ASN A 58 23.98 -1.26 12.33
CA ASN A 58 24.60 -2.37 13.06
C ASN A 58 23.58 -3.29 13.78
N SER A 59 22.36 -2.82 14.01
CA SER A 59 21.32 -3.52 14.77
C SER A 59 20.01 -3.74 14.02
N ALA A 60 19.81 -3.13 12.86
CA ALA A 60 18.53 -3.19 12.15
C ALA A 60 18.67 -2.90 10.66
N ARG A 61 17.79 -3.53 9.87
CA ARG A 61 17.50 -3.15 8.49
C ARG A 61 16.27 -2.28 8.49
N ILE A 62 16.38 -1.08 7.92
CA ILE A 62 15.29 -0.11 7.85
C ILE A 62 14.85 -0.03 6.39
N ASN A 63 13.57 -0.32 6.15
CA ASN A 63 12.99 -0.38 4.81
C ASN A 63 12.31 0.93 4.45
N TYR A 64 12.64 1.44 3.28
CA TYR A 64 12.10 2.67 2.73
C TYR A 64 11.54 2.39 1.35
N ILE A 65 10.35 2.90 1.06
CA ILE A 65 9.72 2.73 -0.25
C ILE A 65 9.30 4.03 -0.88
N GLN A 66 9.31 4.08 -2.21
CA GLN A 66 8.70 5.14 -2.98
C GLN A 66 7.74 4.52 -4.00
N LEU A 67 6.52 5.04 -4.00
CA LEU A 67 5.45 4.69 -4.93
C LEU A 67 4.81 6.00 -5.40
N ASN A 68 4.86 6.25 -6.70
CA ASN A 68 4.39 7.51 -7.29
C ASN A 68 3.11 7.34 -8.09
N GLU A 69 2.95 6.20 -8.75
CA GLU A 69 1.87 5.97 -9.71
C GLU A 69 1.38 4.53 -9.62
N LEU A 70 0.09 4.36 -9.87
CA LEU A 70 -0.57 3.07 -9.98
C LEU A 70 -1.40 3.07 -11.26
N GLN A 71 -1.21 2.05 -12.09
CA GLN A 71 -1.93 1.91 -13.35
C GLN A 71 -3.02 0.86 -13.20
N ASP A 72 -4.27 1.26 -13.40
CA ASP A 72 -5.41 0.36 -13.45
C ASP A 72 -5.72 0.04 -14.91
N HIS A 73 -5.41 -1.19 -15.31
CA HIS A 73 -5.58 -1.67 -16.68
C HIS A 73 -7.04 -2.04 -16.97
N SER A 74 -7.86 -2.27 -15.95
CA SER A 74 -9.28 -2.62 -16.06
C SER A 74 -10.09 -1.41 -16.56
N ASN A 75 -9.77 -0.24 -16.01
CA ASN A 75 -10.42 1.03 -16.34
C ASN A 75 -9.55 1.93 -17.25
N ASN A 76 -8.34 1.49 -17.61
CA ASN A 76 -7.37 2.24 -18.41
C ASN A 76 -7.08 3.64 -17.84
N ILE A 77 -6.81 3.69 -16.54
CA ILE A 77 -6.48 4.93 -15.82
C ILE A 77 -5.12 4.86 -15.16
N THR A 78 -4.50 6.01 -14.95
CA THR A 78 -3.31 6.17 -14.11
C THR A 78 -3.70 6.98 -12.88
N ILE A 79 -3.42 6.44 -11.70
CA ILE A 79 -3.64 7.07 -10.41
C ILE A 79 -2.32 7.71 -9.96
N ASP A 80 -2.32 9.04 -9.80
CA ASP A 80 -1.16 9.80 -9.31
C ASP A 80 -1.13 9.74 -7.77
N ILE A 81 -0.38 8.77 -7.24
CA ILE A 81 -0.19 8.58 -5.79
C ILE A 81 0.70 9.67 -5.20
N ALA A 82 1.67 10.17 -5.98
CA ALA A 82 2.54 11.25 -5.54
C ALA A 82 1.75 12.53 -5.24
N ALA A 83 0.69 12.82 -6.00
CA ALA A 83 -0.19 13.96 -5.76
C ALA A 83 -0.88 13.94 -4.38
N LEU A 84 -1.04 12.77 -3.77
CA LEU A 84 -1.64 12.61 -2.43
C LEU A 84 -0.73 13.12 -1.32
N ARG A 85 0.55 13.21 -1.60
CA ARG A 85 1.56 13.62 -0.62
C ARG A 85 1.81 15.13 -0.72
N PRO A 86 2.26 15.77 0.39
CA PRO A 86 2.75 17.14 0.34
C PRO A 86 3.78 17.32 -0.78
N VAL A 87 3.81 18.51 -1.39
CA VAL A 87 4.70 18.80 -2.54
C VAL A 87 6.16 18.43 -2.27
N THR A 88 6.62 18.66 -1.05
CA THR A 88 7.99 18.33 -0.58
C THR A 88 8.26 16.83 -0.47
N ALA A 89 7.22 16.01 -0.40
CA ALA A 89 7.29 14.57 -0.18
C ALA A 89 6.97 13.72 -1.43
N ARG A 90 6.52 14.33 -2.53
CA ARG A 90 6.06 13.61 -3.75
C ARG A 90 7.07 12.61 -4.31
N ASN A 91 8.35 12.94 -4.27
CA ASN A 91 9.44 12.09 -4.77
C ASN A 91 10.34 11.57 -3.63
N SER A 92 9.79 11.47 -2.43
CA SER A 92 10.53 11.02 -1.26
C SER A 92 10.21 9.58 -0.92
N TYR A 93 11.16 8.89 -0.30
CA TYR A 93 10.90 7.59 0.27
C TYR A 93 10.14 7.71 1.60
N SER A 94 9.27 6.76 1.86
CA SER A 94 8.52 6.60 3.10
C SER A 94 9.08 5.41 3.87
N LEU A 95 9.25 5.57 5.18
CA LEU A 95 9.60 4.48 6.07
C LEU A 95 8.44 3.48 6.15
N ILE A 96 8.76 2.19 6.05
CA ILE A 96 7.85 1.09 6.31
C ILE A 96 8.48 0.07 7.27
N SER A 97 7.64 -0.53 8.09
CA SER A 97 8.00 -1.54 9.11
C SER A 97 6.77 -2.39 9.42
N GLU A 98 6.91 -3.35 10.34
CA GLU A 98 5.75 -4.11 10.81
C GLU A 98 4.67 -3.20 11.40
N ARG A 99 5.11 -2.11 12.05
CA ARG A 99 4.25 -1.15 12.77
C ARG A 99 3.85 0.06 11.95
N GLN A 100 4.55 0.34 10.85
CA GLN A 100 4.30 1.50 9.99
C GLN A 100 4.06 1.04 8.55
N ALA A 101 2.82 1.22 8.10
CA ALA A 101 2.41 0.88 6.74
C ALA A 101 2.35 2.12 5.85
N PHE A 102 2.58 1.91 4.56
CA PHE A 102 2.20 2.84 3.51
C PHE A 102 0.86 2.38 2.95
N ALA A 103 -0.17 3.22 3.01
CA ALA A 103 -1.51 2.89 2.53
C ALA A 103 -1.93 3.86 1.42
N ILE A 104 -2.54 3.32 0.38
CA ILE A 104 -3.31 4.06 -0.62
C ILE A 104 -4.77 3.70 -0.35
N GLU A 105 -5.56 4.71 0.01
CA GLU A 105 -6.95 4.54 0.36
C GLU A 105 -7.86 5.01 -0.78
N GLY A 106 -9.03 4.39 -0.91
CA GLY A 106 -10.06 4.82 -1.86
C GLY A 106 -9.66 4.64 -3.32
N LEU A 107 -9.19 3.43 -3.68
CA LEU A 107 -9.13 3.01 -5.08
C LEU A 107 -10.56 2.98 -5.68
N LEU A 108 -10.69 2.81 -7.00
CA LEU A 108 -11.99 2.95 -7.69
C LEU A 108 -13.09 2.01 -7.18
N ASP A 109 -12.72 0.86 -6.66
CA ASP A 109 -13.55 -0.15 -6.02
C ASP A 109 -13.79 0.12 -4.51
N ASN A 110 -13.39 1.30 -4.03
CA ASN A 110 -13.40 1.68 -2.61
C ASN A 110 -12.56 0.76 -1.71
N THR A 111 -11.57 0.07 -2.27
CA THR A 111 -10.61 -0.73 -1.52
C THR A 111 -9.30 0.02 -1.31
N ASN A 112 -8.41 -0.57 -0.51
CA ASN A 112 -7.14 0.01 -0.14
C ASN A 112 -6.00 -0.92 -0.55
N LEU A 113 -4.87 -0.34 -0.96
CA LEU A 113 -3.60 -1.04 -1.09
C LEU A 113 -2.72 -0.69 0.11
N THR A 114 -2.36 -1.70 0.90
CA THR A 114 -1.47 -1.53 2.07
C THR A 114 -0.13 -2.20 1.80
N ILE A 115 0.95 -1.50 2.09
CA ILE A 115 2.33 -1.97 1.92
C ILE A 115 3.07 -1.88 3.26
N ARG A 116 3.67 -2.97 3.69
CA ARG A 116 4.43 -3.10 4.93
C ARG A 116 5.81 -3.71 4.67
N GLY A 117 6.77 -3.32 5.49
CA GLY A 117 8.06 -4.00 5.57
C GLY A 117 8.08 -4.97 6.75
N SER A 118 8.94 -5.96 6.69
CA SER A 118 9.24 -6.85 7.83
C SER A 118 10.50 -6.37 8.55
N ASP A 119 10.48 -6.32 9.89
CA ASP A 119 11.61 -5.79 10.67
C ASP A 119 12.80 -6.76 10.59
N GLY A 120 13.98 -6.26 10.20
CA GLY A 120 15.17 -7.10 10.04
C GLY A 120 15.22 -7.95 8.75
N SER A 121 14.22 -7.82 7.88
CA SER A 121 14.16 -8.47 6.57
C SER A 121 14.12 -7.43 5.45
N ASP A 122 14.44 -7.84 4.23
CA ASP A 122 14.21 -7.09 2.99
C ASP A 122 12.85 -7.41 2.33
N GLU A 123 12.07 -8.29 2.94
CA GLU A 123 10.72 -8.61 2.47
C GLU A 123 9.76 -7.42 2.58
N ILE A 124 9.06 -7.16 1.46
CA ILE A 124 7.93 -6.24 1.41
C ILE A 124 6.65 -7.05 1.25
N ARG A 125 5.66 -6.79 2.10
CA ARG A 125 4.32 -7.39 2.02
C ARG A 125 3.30 -6.36 1.55
N CYS A 126 2.56 -6.71 0.51
CA CYS A 126 1.44 -5.96 -0.01
C CYS A 126 0.13 -6.68 0.31
N GLU A 127 -0.92 -5.93 0.57
CA GLU A 127 -2.27 -6.43 0.84
C GLU A 127 -3.30 -5.54 0.15
N HIS A 128 -4.23 -6.17 -0.55
CA HIS A 128 -5.35 -5.51 -1.22
C HIS A 128 -6.55 -6.47 -1.25
N ASP A 129 -7.70 -6.00 -0.79
CA ASP A 129 -8.96 -6.77 -0.72
C ASP A 129 -8.80 -8.20 -0.16
N GLY A 130 -8.07 -8.33 0.96
CA GLY A 130 -7.79 -9.63 1.59
C GLY A 130 -6.78 -10.52 0.85
N VAL A 131 -6.31 -10.12 -0.33
CA VAL A 131 -5.21 -10.77 -1.06
C VAL A 131 -3.87 -10.22 -0.58
N SER A 132 -3.02 -11.10 -0.06
CA SER A 132 -1.66 -10.76 0.36
C SER A 132 -0.63 -11.36 -0.60
N PHE A 133 0.39 -10.58 -0.94
CA PHE A 133 1.51 -10.97 -1.80
C PHE A 133 2.80 -10.27 -1.36
N THR A 134 3.95 -10.88 -1.65
CA THR A 134 5.25 -10.42 -1.15
C THR A 134 6.23 -10.08 -2.26
N SER A 135 7.35 -9.42 -1.93
CA SER A 135 8.47 -9.13 -2.83
C SER A 135 9.07 -10.36 -3.50
N ASP A 136 8.88 -11.54 -2.91
CA ASP A 136 9.43 -12.81 -3.38
C ASP A 136 8.44 -13.57 -4.30
N ASP A 137 7.20 -13.07 -4.40
CA ASP A 137 6.14 -13.70 -5.16
C ASP A 137 6.27 -13.42 -6.65
N ASN A 138 6.94 -14.34 -7.36
CA ASN A 138 7.13 -14.24 -8.80
C ASN A 138 5.82 -14.33 -9.61
N LYS A 139 5.89 -13.86 -10.86
CA LYS A 139 4.74 -13.75 -11.79
C LYS A 139 4.08 -15.08 -12.17
N LEU A 140 4.64 -16.23 -11.75
CA LEU A 140 4.39 -17.47 -12.47
C LEU A 140 2.96 -18.01 -12.36
N ARG A 141 2.17 -17.73 -11.30
CA ARG A 141 0.76 -18.20 -11.18
C ARG A 141 -0.12 -17.46 -10.16
N LYS A 142 0.10 -16.17 -9.87
CA LYS A 142 -0.67 -15.49 -8.83
C LYS A 142 -1.55 -14.38 -9.38
N ASP A 143 -2.77 -14.29 -8.84
CA ASP A 143 -3.69 -13.18 -9.10
C ASP A 143 -3.09 -11.84 -8.64
N ALA A 144 -2.20 -11.87 -7.63
CA ALA A 144 -1.35 -10.77 -7.21
C ALA A 144 0.11 -11.22 -7.02
N TRP A 145 1.08 -10.39 -7.44
CA TRP A 145 2.50 -10.73 -7.42
C TRP A 145 3.40 -9.48 -7.30
N CYS A 146 4.65 -9.67 -6.86
CA CYS A 146 5.71 -8.69 -7.02
C CYS A 146 6.98 -9.37 -7.55
N ALA A 147 7.47 -8.89 -8.69
CA ALA A 147 8.75 -9.31 -9.25
C ALA A 147 9.82 -8.29 -8.87
N SER A 148 10.71 -8.68 -7.95
CA SER A 148 11.88 -7.88 -7.58
C SER A 148 12.99 -7.98 -8.63
N GLU A 149 13.59 -6.85 -8.96
CA GLU A 149 14.87 -6.81 -9.67
C GLU A 149 16.03 -7.07 -8.70
N ALA A 150 17.17 -7.45 -9.26
CA ALA A 150 18.38 -7.64 -8.48
C ALA A 150 18.73 -6.35 -7.72
N TRP A 151 19.19 -6.52 -6.49
CA TRP A 151 19.67 -5.43 -5.66
C TRP A 151 20.85 -4.73 -6.35
N ASN A 152 20.79 -3.40 -6.42
CA ASN A 152 21.89 -2.59 -6.89
C ASN A 152 22.63 -1.98 -5.69
N ASP A 153 23.90 -2.34 -5.55
CA ASP A 153 24.77 -1.80 -4.49
C ASP A 153 25.43 -0.47 -4.90
N VAL A 154 24.81 0.27 -5.84
CA VAL A 154 25.38 1.52 -6.35
C VAL A 154 25.09 2.66 -5.36
N GLY A 155 25.97 2.84 -4.37
CA GLY A 155 25.91 3.89 -3.35
C GLY A 155 26.05 3.36 -1.93
N THR A 156 25.68 4.17 -0.93
CA THR A 156 25.74 3.81 0.51
C THR A 156 24.51 3.05 1.02
N SER A 157 23.54 2.73 0.17
CA SER A 157 22.33 2.01 0.56
C SER A 157 21.84 1.16 -0.61
N PRO A 158 21.75 -0.17 -0.46
CA PRO A 158 21.21 -1.04 -1.48
C PRO A 158 19.79 -0.61 -1.88
N GLY A 159 19.48 -0.73 -3.16
CA GLY A 159 18.14 -0.52 -3.70
C GLY A 159 17.67 -1.68 -4.56
N SER A 160 16.35 -1.85 -4.66
CA SER A 160 15.71 -2.75 -5.62
C SER A 160 14.47 -2.08 -6.20
N ARG A 161 14.14 -2.46 -7.43
CA ARG A 161 12.89 -2.09 -8.09
C ARG A 161 11.98 -3.31 -8.11
N LEU A 162 10.77 -3.17 -7.59
CA LEU A 162 9.75 -4.20 -7.65
C LEU A 162 8.68 -3.76 -8.63
N GLN A 163 8.36 -4.63 -9.58
CA GLN A 163 7.13 -4.51 -10.35
C GLN A 163 6.07 -5.34 -9.65
N CYS A 164 4.92 -4.76 -9.34
CA CYS A 164 3.84 -5.47 -8.67
C CYS A 164 2.54 -5.40 -9.48
N ALA A 165 1.68 -6.39 -9.28
CA ALA A 165 0.34 -6.41 -9.82
C ALA A 165 -0.63 -7.05 -8.82
N PHE A 166 -1.88 -6.63 -8.86
CA PHE A 166 -2.98 -7.18 -8.07
C PHE A 166 -4.30 -7.03 -8.84
N PRO A 167 -5.36 -7.79 -8.51
CA PRO A 167 -6.66 -7.67 -9.16
C PRO A 167 -7.23 -6.26 -9.03
N CYS A 168 -7.90 -5.76 -10.06
CA CYS A 168 -8.70 -4.54 -9.96
C CYS A 168 -10.02 -4.75 -10.69
N GLU A 169 -11.08 -4.18 -10.12
CA GLU A 169 -12.41 -4.30 -10.69
C GLU A 169 -12.63 -3.24 -11.78
N LYS A 170 -13.35 -3.64 -12.82
CA LYS A 170 -13.81 -2.71 -13.84
C LYS A 170 -15.06 -2.01 -13.30
N VAL A 171 -15.08 -0.69 -13.33
CA VAL A 171 -16.28 0.08 -13.00
C VAL A 171 -17.27 -0.09 -14.16
N ASP A 172 -18.45 -0.63 -13.89
CA ASP A 172 -19.50 -0.76 -14.90
C ASP A 172 -20.19 0.60 -15.13
N ASP A 173 -20.23 1.04 -16.39
CA ASP A 173 -20.86 2.31 -16.80
C ASP A 173 -22.40 2.32 -16.58
N GLU A 174 -23.00 1.19 -16.23
CA GLU A 174 -24.45 1.05 -16.03
C GLU A 174 -24.93 1.55 -14.66
N GLU A 175 -24.07 1.58 -13.64
CA GLU A 175 -24.46 1.98 -12.28
C GLU A 175 -24.67 3.50 -12.15
N TYR A 176 -23.99 4.31 -12.96
CA TYR A 176 -24.14 5.77 -12.99
C TYR A 176 -25.41 6.27 -13.71
N ASN A 177 -26.08 5.41 -14.49
CA ASN A 177 -27.30 5.80 -15.21
C ASN A 177 -28.59 5.69 -14.36
N ILE A 178 -28.49 5.20 -13.12
CA ILE A 178 -29.65 5.00 -12.23
C ILE A 178 -29.87 6.21 -11.32
N GLU A 179 -28.85 7.04 -11.04
CA GLU A 179 -28.99 8.23 -10.18
C GLU A 179 -29.43 9.52 -10.92
N LEU A 180 -29.67 9.46 -12.24
CA LEU A 180 -30.10 10.62 -13.05
C LEU A 180 -31.47 10.43 -13.73
N ARG A 181 -32.34 9.60 -13.17
CA ARG A 181 -33.76 9.52 -13.58
C ARG A 181 -34.73 9.90 -12.47
#